data_AF-A0A6I7NBC0-F1
#
_entry.id   AF-A0A6I7NBC0-F1
#
_cell.length_a   1.000
_cell.length_b   1.000
_cell.length_c   1.000
_cell.angle_alpha   90.00
_cell.angle_beta   90.00
_cell.angle_gamma   90.00
#
_symmetry.space_group_name_H-M   'P 1'
#
loop_
_entity.id
_entity.type
_entity.pdbx_description
1 polymer ?
#
loop_
_entity_poly.entity_id
_entity_poly.type
_entity_poly.pdbx_seq_one_letter_code
_entity_poly.pdbx_strand_id
1 'polypeptide(L)'
;MAFQFLPIIKVVAPYIAQVATAAIPAFTAKPDTAKSDPILAKQIEELQAAATQNAESIHLLAENLQTTIQGLEAAAIESRRQARLFKIWLGVSLGGSAIAVIVAGVALLN
;
A
#
# COMPACT_ATOMS: atom_id res chain seq x y z
N MET A 1 -13.87 7.42 -2.34
CA MET A 1 -12.51 7.05 -1.89
C MET A 1 -11.85 8.10 -0.97
N ALA A 2 -12.01 9.41 -1.17
CA ALA A 2 -11.34 10.44 -0.35
C ALA A 2 -11.60 10.36 1.18
N PHE A 3 -12.75 9.80 1.59
CA PHE A 3 -13.13 9.66 3.00
C PHE A 3 -12.32 8.63 3.80
N GLN A 4 -11.58 7.71 3.14
CA GLN A 4 -10.83 6.65 3.84
C GLN A 4 -9.47 7.10 4.40
N PHE A 5 -8.89 8.18 3.89
CA PHE A 5 -7.59 8.71 4.36
C PHE A 5 -7.72 9.72 5.50
N LEU A 6 -8.91 10.27 5.71
CA LEU A 6 -9.22 11.25 6.76
C LEU A 6 -8.81 10.83 8.18
N PRO A 7 -9.02 9.57 8.62
CA PRO A 7 -8.58 9.11 9.94
C PRO A 7 -7.04 9.07 10.04
N ILE A 8 -6.37 8.64 8.98
CA ILE A 8 -4.91 8.51 8.92
C ILE A 8 -4.28 9.92 8.98
N ILE A 9 -4.79 10.85 8.17
CA ILE A 9 -4.33 12.24 8.17
C ILE A 9 -4.49 12.86 9.56
N LYS A 10 -5.62 12.61 10.25
CA LYS A 10 -5.85 13.12 11.61
C LYS A 10 -4.82 12.65 12.63
N VAL A 11 -4.37 11.40 12.51
CA VAL A 11 -3.37 10.81 13.42
C VAL A 11 -1.97 11.34 13.11
N VAL A 12 -1.63 11.52 11.83
CA VAL A 12 -0.27 11.86 11.40
C VAL A 12 -0.02 13.38 11.37
N ALA A 13 -1.06 14.19 11.15
CA ALA A 13 -1.00 15.65 11.09
C ALA A 13 -0.22 16.34 12.23
N PRO A 14 -0.44 16.02 13.53
CA PRO A 14 0.30 16.68 14.62
C PRO A 14 1.80 16.38 14.58
N TYR A 15 2.21 15.19 14.12
CA TYR A 15 3.61 14.82 13.98
C TYR A 15 4.27 15.53 12.79
N ILE A 16 3.56 15.65 11.66
CA ILE A 16 4.06 16.44 10.52
C ILE A 16 4.23 17.90 10.91
N ALA A 17 3.27 18.47 11.65
CA ALA A 17 3.35 19.85 12.11
C ALA A 17 4.58 20.08 13.00
N GLN A 18 4.83 19.19 13.98
CA GLN A 18 6.00 19.27 14.88
C GLN A 18 7.32 19.19 14.11
N VAL A 19 7.43 18.25 13.17
CA VAL A 19 8.63 18.07 12.34
C VAL A 19 8.83 19.29 11.44
N ALA A 20 7.77 19.78 10.80
CA ALA A 20 7.82 20.97 9.94
C ALA A 20 8.29 22.21 10.72
N THR A 21 7.76 22.46 11.91
CA THR A 21 8.18 23.60 12.74
C THR A 21 9.64 23.55 13.18
N ALA A 22 10.20 22.35 13.38
CA ALA A 22 11.61 22.19 13.77
C ALA A 22 12.56 22.22 12.56
N ALA A 23 12.15 21.62 11.44
CA ALA A 23 13.01 21.41 10.29
C ALA A 23 13.05 22.61 9.33
N ILE A 24 11.92 23.29 9.08
CA ILE A 24 11.86 24.40 8.11
C ILE A 24 12.87 25.51 8.43
N PRO A 25 12.97 26.03 9.67
CA PRO A 25 13.92 27.09 10.00
C PRO A 25 15.38 26.68 9.79
N ALA A 26 15.71 25.40 10.02
CA ALA A 26 17.06 24.87 9.84
C ALA A 26 17.46 24.81 8.36
N PHE A 27 16.50 24.68 7.44
CA PHE A 27 16.75 24.67 6.00
C PHE A 27 16.64 26.05 5.34
N THR A 28 15.87 26.98 5.91
CA THR A 28 15.63 28.32 5.33
C THR A 28 16.37 29.47 6.02
N ALA A 29 17.09 29.21 7.12
CA ALA A 29 17.88 30.24 7.80
C ALA A 29 18.97 30.79 6.85
N LYS A 30 19.01 32.11 6.72
CA LYS A 30 20.05 32.81 5.95
C LYS A 30 21.38 32.63 6.68
N PRO A 31 22.47 32.23 6.00
CA PRO A 31 23.75 32.04 6.67
C PRO A 31 24.22 33.37 7.27
N ASP A 32 24.48 33.37 8.58
CA ASP A 32 25.03 34.54 9.27
C ASP A 32 26.36 34.91 8.65
N THR A 33 26.42 36.11 8.07
CA THR A 33 27.55 36.65 7.32
C THR A 33 28.78 36.92 8.19
N ALA A 34 28.74 36.62 9.49
CA ALA A 34 29.81 36.96 10.42
C ALA A 34 30.83 35.83 10.67
N LYS A 35 30.48 34.53 10.56
CA LYS A 35 31.43 33.40 10.81
C LYS A 35 31.04 32.08 10.12
N SER A 36 30.34 32.12 8.99
CA SER A 36 30.00 30.88 8.28
C SER A 36 31.18 30.46 7.40
N ASP A 37 31.88 29.40 7.81
CA ASP A 37 32.90 28.74 6.99
C ASP A 37 32.29 28.39 5.61
N PRO A 38 32.85 28.84 4.47
CA PRO A 38 32.34 28.54 3.14
C PRO A 38 32.10 27.04 2.90
N ILE A 39 32.89 26.19 3.56
CA ILE A 39 32.79 24.73 3.50
C ILE A 39 31.51 24.22 4.17
N LEU A 40 31.06 24.84 5.27
CA LEU A 40 29.82 24.48 5.95
C LEU A 40 28.59 24.87 5.11
N ALA A 41 28.61 26.06 4.50
CA ALA A 41 27.52 26.50 3.63
C ALA A 41 27.34 25.55 2.43
N LYS A 42 28.44 25.13 1.81
CA LYS A 42 28.42 24.17 0.70
C LYS A 42 27.92 22.78 1.13
N GLN A 43 28.34 22.28 2.29
CA GLN A 43 27.84 20.99 2.81
C GLN A 43 26.35 21.02 3.14
N ILE A 44 25.83 22.13 3.66
CA ILE A 44 24.38 22.30 3.89
C ILE A 44 23.63 22.26 2.55
N GLU A 45 24.14 22.92 1.51
CA GLU A 45 23.54 22.90 0.17
C GLU A 45 23.54 21.48 -0.43
N GLU A 46 24.64 20.74 -0.33
CA GLU A 46 24.73 19.35 -0.78
C GLU A 46 23.76 18.44 -0.02
N LEU A 47 23.65 18.59 1.30
CA LEU A 47 22.69 17.86 2.13
C LEU A 47 21.24 18.20 1.79
N GLN A 48 20.95 19.47 1.50
CA GLN A 48 19.62 19.92 1.07
C GLN A 48 19.22 19.33 -0.28
N ALA A 49 20.14 19.31 -1.23
CA ALA A 49 19.93 18.70 -2.54
C ALA A 49 19.65 17.19 -2.39
N ALA A 50 20.47 16.48 -1.61
CA ALA A 50 20.30 15.05 -1.34
C ALA A 50 18.98 14.76 -0.60
N ALA A 51 18.62 15.57 0.40
CA ALA A 51 17.36 15.43 1.12
C ALA A 51 16.13 15.64 0.22
N THR A 52 16.20 16.63 -0.69
CA THR A 52 15.14 16.90 -1.66
C THR A 52 14.97 15.73 -2.63
N GLN A 53 16.08 15.24 -3.20
CA GLN A 53 16.08 14.07 -4.08
C GLN A 53 15.54 12.80 -3.40
N ASN A 54 15.89 12.60 -2.13
CA ASN A 54 15.39 11.47 -1.35
C ASN A 54 13.87 11.60 -1.08
N ALA A 55 13.37 12.80 -0.80
CA ALA A 55 11.95 13.03 -0.62
C ALA A 55 11.14 12.72 -1.88
N GLU A 56 11.64 13.12 -3.05
CA GLU A 56 11.05 12.76 -4.36
C GLU A 56 11.06 11.24 -4.58
N SER A 57 12.17 10.58 -4.24
CA SER A 57 12.29 9.11 -4.37
C SER A 57 11.31 8.36 -3.47
N ILE A 58 11.13 8.82 -2.22
CA ILE A 58 10.14 8.26 -1.29
C ILE A 58 8.72 8.47 -1.81
N HIS A 59 8.43 9.64 -2.41
CA HIS A 59 7.13 9.91 -3.01
C HIS A 59 6.81 8.94 -4.15
N LEU A 60 7.75 8.75 -5.07
CA LEU A 60 7.61 7.78 -6.16
C LEU A 60 7.45 6.35 -5.63
N LEU A 61 8.21 5.97 -4.60
CA LEU A 61 8.07 4.66 -3.96
C LEU A 61 6.68 4.47 -3.35
N ALA A 62 6.15 5.50 -2.69
CA ALA A 62 4.81 5.45 -2.11
C ALA A 62 3.72 5.32 -3.18
N GLU A 63 3.84 6.03 -4.31
CA GLU A 63 2.92 5.93 -5.44
C GLU A 63 2.95 4.53 -6.08
N ASN A 64 4.14 3.97 -6.28
CA ASN A 64 4.31 2.62 -6.80
C ASN A 64 3.74 1.57 -5.84
N LEU A 65 3.94 1.74 -4.53
CA LEU A 65 3.38 0.86 -3.51
C LEU A 65 1.85 0.92 -3.51
N GLN A 66 1.27 2.12 -3.59
CA GLN A 66 -0.17 2.31 -3.67
C GLN A 66 -0.76 1.57 -4.88
N THR A 67 -0.14 1.75 -6.05
CA THR A 67 -0.54 1.07 -7.29
C THR A 67 -0.44 -0.45 -7.14
N THR A 68 0.65 -0.94 -6.53
CA THR A 68 0.87 -2.37 -6.30
C THR A 68 -0.17 -2.96 -5.36
N ILE A 69 -0.48 -2.29 -4.26
CA ILE A 69 -1.51 -2.73 -3.30
C ILE A 69 -2.88 -2.80 -3.98
N GLN A 70 -3.24 -1.79 -4.78
CA GLN A 70 -4.50 -1.79 -5.52
C GLN A 70 -4.59 -2.95 -6.52
N GLY A 71 -3.48 -3.24 -7.23
CA GLY A 71 -3.39 -4.41 -8.11
C GLY A 71 -3.54 -5.72 -7.35
N LEU A 72 -2.91 -5.83 -6.18
CA LEU A 72 -2.98 -7.02 -5.32
C LEU A 72 -4.40 -7.24 -4.77
N GLU A 73 -5.09 -6.17 -4.35
CA GLU A 73 -6.48 -6.24 -3.90
C GLU A 73 -7.42 -6.73 -5.02
N ALA A 74 -7.28 -6.19 -6.23
CA ALA A 74 -8.06 -6.61 -7.38
C ALA A 74 -7.82 -8.10 -7.71
N ALA A 75 -6.55 -8.53 -7.74
CA ALA A 75 -6.19 -9.93 -7.96
C ALA A 75 -6.72 -10.86 -6.85
N ALA A 76 -6.69 -10.42 -5.59
CA ALA A 76 -7.21 -11.18 -4.46
C ALA A 76 -8.74 -11.36 -4.54
N ILE A 77 -9.48 -10.32 -4.96
CA ILE A 77 -10.93 -10.40 -5.17
C ILE A 77 -11.26 -11.43 -6.26
N GLU A 78 -10.56 -11.37 -7.39
CA GLU A 78 -10.79 -12.28 -8.51
C GLU A 78 -10.42 -13.73 -8.14
N SER A 79 -9.29 -13.94 -7.46
CA SER A 79 -8.89 -15.26 -6.94
C SER A 79 -9.95 -15.85 -5.99
N ARG A 80 -10.49 -15.05 -5.07
CA ARG A 80 -11.56 -15.49 -4.16
C ARG A 80 -12.83 -15.85 -4.91
N ARG A 81 -13.16 -15.12 -5.98
CA ARG A 81 -14.32 -15.41 -6.83
C ARG A 81 -14.15 -16.77 -7.52
N GLN A 82 -13.00 -17.00 -8.15
CA GLN A 82 -12.70 -18.27 -8.83
C GLN A 82 -12.71 -19.43 -7.84
N ALA A 83 -12.08 -19.29 -6.68
CA ALA A 83 -12.08 -20.32 -5.63
C ALA A 83 -13.50 -20.65 -5.15
N ARG A 84 -14.39 -19.65 -5.05
CA ARG A 84 -15.80 -19.88 -4.68
C ARG A 84 -16.54 -20.66 -5.76
N LEU A 85 -16.39 -20.27 -7.03
CA LEU A 85 -17.00 -20.98 -8.15
C LEU A 85 -16.53 -22.43 -8.20
N PHE A 86 -15.23 -22.66 -8.05
CA PHE A 86 -14.64 -24.00 -8.04
C PHE A 86 -15.22 -24.88 -6.93
N LYS A 87 -15.40 -24.32 -5.71
CA LYS A 87 -16.05 -25.03 -4.60
C LYS A 87 -17.50 -25.39 -4.90
N ILE A 88 -18.25 -24.52 -5.59
CA ILE A 88 -19.64 -24.79 -5.99
C ILE A 88 -19.66 -25.95 -6.99
N TRP A 89 -18.83 -25.91 -8.03
CA TRP A 89 -18.75 -26.98 -9.04
C TRP A 89 -18.35 -28.32 -8.44
N LEU A 90 -17.41 -28.34 -7.49
CA LEU A 90 -17.06 -29.55 -6.74
C LEU A 90 -18.26 -30.10 -5.97
N GLY A 91 -19.01 -29.24 -5.27
CA GLY A 91 -20.22 -29.66 -4.55
C GLY A 91 -21.29 -30.24 -5.46
N VAL A 92 -21.53 -29.61 -6.62
CA VAL A 92 -22.48 -30.11 -7.63
C VAL A 92 -22.05 -31.46 -8.19
N SER A 93 -20.77 -31.62 -8.53
CA SER A 93 -20.22 -32.87 -9.05
C SER A 93 -20.31 -34.00 -8.03
N LEU A 94 -19.95 -33.73 -6.77
CA LEU A 94 -20.02 -34.71 -5.69
C LEU A 94 -21.47 -35.14 -5.42
N GLY A 95 -22.40 -34.18 -5.36
CA GLY A 95 -23.82 -34.45 -5.18
C GLY A 95 -24.40 -35.26 -6.33
N GLY A 96 -24.07 -34.92 -7.58
CA GLY A 96 -24.50 -35.67 -8.76
C GLY A 96 -23.97 -37.11 -8.77
N SER A 97 -22.70 -37.31 -8.39
CA SER A 97 -22.12 -38.66 -8.26
C SER A 97 -22.83 -39.49 -7.19
N ALA A 98 -23.13 -38.91 -6.02
CA ALA A 98 -23.85 -39.61 -4.96
C ALA A 98 -25.26 -40.06 -5.42
N ILE A 99 -25.99 -39.20 -6.13
CA ILE A 99 -27.30 -39.54 -6.70
C ILE A 99 -27.18 -40.70 -7.70
N ALA A 100 -26.19 -40.66 -8.59
CA ALA A 100 -25.96 -41.73 -9.56
C ALA A 100 -25.68 -43.08 -8.89
N VAL A 101 -24.87 -43.10 -7.82
CA VAL A 101 -24.59 -44.31 -7.04
C VAL A 101 -25.86 -44.87 -6.38
N ILE A 102 -26.72 -44.01 -5.82
CA ILE A 102 -27.99 -44.42 -5.20
C ILE A 102 -28.91 -45.04 -6.27
N VAL A 103 -29.06 -44.38 -7.42
CA VAL A 103 -29.90 -44.88 -8.52
C VAL A 103 -29.40 -46.25 -9.03
N ALA A 104 -28.09 -46.39 -9.22
CA ALA A 104 -27.49 -47.67 -9.63
C ALA A 104 -27.72 -48.77 -8.58
N GLY A 105 -27.61 -48.44 -7.29
CA GLY A 105 -27.90 -49.37 -6.20
C GLY A 105 -29.36 -49.85 -6.20
N VAL A 106 -30.32 -48.93 -6.36
CA VAL A 106 -31.75 -49.27 -6.45
C VAL A 106 -32.04 -50.14 -7.67
N ALA A 107 -31.44 -49.85 -8.83
CA ALA A 107 -31.61 -50.63 -10.05
C ALA A 107 -31.05 -52.06 -9.96
N LEU A 108 -30.07 -52.33 -9.08
CA LEU A 108 -29.55 -53.67 -8.84
C LEU A 108 -30.37 -54.49 -7.84
N LEU A 109 -31.19 -53.82 -7.01
CA LEU A 109 -32.02 -54.45 -5.96
C LEU A 109 -33.42 -54.82 -6.46
N ASN A 110 -33.83 -54.33 -7.64
CA ASN A 110 -35.15 -54.52 -8.24
C ASN A 110 -35.04 -55.31 -9.55
#